data_AF-A0A2N2HHT2-F1
#
_entry.id   AF-A0A2N2HHT2-F1
#
_cell.length_a   1.000
_cell.length_b   1.000
_cell.length_c   1.000
_cell.angle_alpha   90.00
_cell.angle_beta   90.00
_cell.angle_gamma   90.00
#
_symmetry.space_group_name_H-M   'P 1'
#
loop_
_entity.id
_entity.type
_entity.pdbx_description
1 polymer ?
#
loop_
_entity_poly.entity_id
_entity_poly.type
_entity_poly.pdbx_seq_one_letter_code
_entity_poly.pdbx_strand_id
1 'polypeptide(L)'
;MDVARLRSHASQFFGASFEVVDKPAVRGMGKDQVRELRLAFRTQGGADAGFTLVSRRVENADMIAAREAEARGNVPGMGALAEACARVWELREPADAPAANVFLLCALLASVALGPVLPPDHSTLLGVRGARDRATEAERTYRG
;
A
#
# COMPACT_ATOMS: atom_id res chain seq x y z
N MET A 1 -10.17 1.58 -9.71
CA MET A 1 -9.41 2.51 -8.88
C MET A 1 -9.57 3.89 -9.47
N ASP A 2 -9.97 4.87 -8.67
CA ASP A 2 -10.13 6.26 -9.11
C ASP A 2 -8.78 6.99 -9.02
N VAL A 3 -8.11 7.13 -10.16
CA VAL A 3 -6.77 7.73 -10.26
C VAL A 3 -6.79 9.24 -9.99
N ALA A 4 -7.87 9.92 -10.36
CA ALA A 4 -8.01 11.36 -10.13
C ALA A 4 -8.12 11.66 -8.63
N ARG A 5 -8.91 10.84 -7.91
CA ARG A 5 -9.02 10.94 -6.44
C ARG A 5 -7.70 10.63 -5.74
N LEU A 6 -6.94 9.64 -6.22
CA LEU A 6 -5.59 9.33 -5.72
C LEU A 6 -4.64 10.50 -5.88
N ARG A 7 -4.59 11.12 -7.07
CA ARG A 7 -3.75 12.31 -7.31
C ARG A 7 -4.12 13.47 -6.40
N SER A 8 -5.41 13.72 -6.21
CA SER A 8 -5.88 14.78 -5.32
C SER A 8 -5.49 14.53 -3.86
N HIS A 9 -5.70 13.31 -3.35
CA HIS A 9 -5.33 12.96 -1.97
C HIS A 9 -3.82 13.02 -1.74
N ALA A 10 -3.01 12.56 -2.71
CA ALA A 10 -1.56 12.56 -2.63
C ALA A 10 -1.01 13.98 -2.37
N SER A 11 -1.48 14.96 -3.13
CA SER A 11 -1.03 16.35 -2.99
C SER A 11 -1.58 17.00 -1.72
N GLN A 12 -2.87 16.80 -1.41
CA GLN A 12 -3.54 17.48 -0.31
C GLN A 12 -3.12 16.98 1.08
N PHE A 13 -2.94 15.66 1.25
CA PHE A 13 -2.79 15.07 2.58
C PHE A 13 -1.42 14.45 2.86
N PHE A 14 -0.63 14.19 1.81
CA PHE A 14 0.62 13.45 1.90
C PHE A 14 1.83 14.19 1.32
N GLY A 15 1.66 15.41 0.78
CA GLY A 15 2.77 16.18 0.22
C GLY A 15 3.51 15.44 -0.89
N ALA A 16 2.78 14.64 -1.67
CA ALA A 16 3.33 13.75 -2.68
C ALA A 16 2.61 13.90 -4.02
N SER A 17 3.26 13.48 -5.10
CA SER A 17 2.62 13.33 -6.41
C SER A 17 2.62 11.87 -6.85
N PHE A 18 1.63 11.53 -7.66
CA PHE A 18 1.33 10.17 -8.08
C PHE A 18 1.00 10.14 -9.57
N GLU A 19 1.57 9.18 -10.29
CA GLU A 19 1.28 8.96 -11.69
C GLU A 19 1.21 7.47 -12.02
N VAL A 20 0.24 7.10 -12.87
CA VAL A 20 0.16 5.76 -13.45
C VAL A 20 0.97 5.80 -14.73
N VAL A 21 2.08 5.06 -14.76
CA VAL A 21 3.07 5.14 -15.87
C VAL A 21 2.80 4.12 -16.98
N ASP A 22 1.99 3.09 -16.73
CA ASP A 22 1.61 2.09 -17.73
C ASP A 22 0.11 1.78 -17.74
N LYS A 23 -0.38 1.28 -18.88
CA LYS A 23 -1.75 0.76 -18.97
C LYS A 23 -1.93 -0.42 -18.00
N PRO A 24 -3.08 -0.51 -17.30
CA PRO A 24 -3.36 -1.62 -16.41
C PRO A 24 -3.27 -2.94 -17.15
N ALA A 25 -2.39 -3.84 -16.69
CA ALA A 25 -2.37 -5.21 -17.16
C ALA A 25 -3.39 -6.03 -16.37
N VAL A 26 -4.13 -6.88 -17.06
CA VAL A 26 -5.12 -7.77 -16.46
C VAL A 26 -4.74 -9.19 -16.83
N ARG A 27 -4.55 -10.05 -15.83
CA ARG A 27 -4.23 -11.47 -16.01
C ARG A 27 -5.29 -12.32 -15.31
N GLY A 28 -5.58 -13.52 -15.83
CA GLY A 28 -6.60 -14.42 -15.29
C GLY A 28 -8.03 -14.09 -15.72
N MET A 29 -9.00 -14.90 -15.29
CA MET A 29 -10.43 -14.76 -15.60
C MET A 29 -11.30 -14.80 -14.34
N GLY A 30 -12.45 -14.12 -14.39
CA GLY A 30 -13.45 -14.17 -13.33
C GLY A 30 -12.93 -13.66 -11.99
N LYS A 31 -13.12 -14.46 -10.93
CA LYS A 31 -12.75 -14.09 -9.55
C LYS A 31 -11.24 -14.08 -9.30
N ASP A 32 -10.47 -14.75 -10.16
CA ASP A 32 -9.00 -14.86 -10.07
C ASP A 32 -8.29 -13.81 -10.93
N GLN A 33 -9.04 -12.84 -11.46
CA GLN A 33 -8.46 -11.73 -12.18
C GLN A 33 -7.45 -10.99 -11.29
N VAL A 34 -6.22 -10.86 -11.75
CA VAL A 34 -5.15 -10.05 -11.16
C VAL A 34 -5.02 -8.78 -11.98
N ARG A 35 -4.91 -7.64 -11.30
CA ARG A 35 -4.69 -6.34 -11.96
C ARG A 35 -3.35 -5.77 -11.53
N GLU A 36 -2.54 -5.37 -12.48
CA GLU A 36 -1.20 -4.83 -12.26
C GLU A 36 -1.12 -3.41 -12.82
N LEU A 37 -0.55 -2.51 -12.03
CA LEU A 37 -0.39 -1.10 -12.35
C LEU A 37 1.04 -0.69 -12.01
N ARG A 38 1.75 -0.07 -12.95
CA ARG A 38 3.00 0.61 -12.64
C ARG A 38 2.75 2.05 -12.27
N LEU A 39 3.43 2.50 -11.22
CA LEU A 39 3.22 3.76 -10.54
C LEU A 39 4.55 4.50 -10.44
N ALA A 40 4.56 5.79 -10.71
CA ALA A 40 5.61 6.68 -10.25
C ALA A 40 5.09 7.46 -9.03
N PHE A 41 5.87 7.45 -7.95
CA PHE A 41 5.56 8.16 -6.72
C PHE A 41 6.73 9.07 -6.36
N ARG A 42 6.42 10.36 -6.17
CA ARG A 42 7.39 11.39 -5.82
C ARG A 42 6.98 12.07 -4.53
N THR A 43 7.91 12.16 -3.58
CA THR A 43 7.72 12.98 -2.38
C THR A 43 8.43 14.32 -2.51
N GLN A 44 8.03 15.32 -1.72
CA GLN A 44 8.69 16.63 -1.71
C GLN A 44 10.20 16.57 -1.38
N GLY A 45 10.67 15.49 -0.75
CA GLY A 45 12.09 15.23 -0.47
C GLY A 45 12.92 14.79 -1.69
N GLY A 46 12.32 14.69 -2.88
CA GLY A 46 13.04 14.46 -4.14
C GLY A 46 13.27 12.99 -4.51
N ALA A 47 12.73 12.03 -3.75
CA ALA A 47 12.81 10.63 -4.11
C ALA A 47 11.73 10.26 -5.14
N ASP A 48 12.16 9.94 -6.36
CA ASP A 48 11.33 9.29 -7.37
C ASP A 48 11.50 7.77 -7.27
N ALA A 49 10.41 7.05 -7.04
CA ALA A 49 10.40 5.60 -7.02
C ALA A 49 9.27 5.02 -7.89
N GLY A 50 9.62 4.01 -8.69
CA GLY A 50 8.71 3.30 -9.58
C GLY A 50 8.18 2.02 -8.92
N PHE A 51 6.91 1.98 -8.55
CA PHE A 51 6.29 0.83 -7.88
C PHE A 51 5.40 0.02 -8.82
N THR A 52 5.23 -1.25 -8.51
CA THR A 52 4.20 -2.08 -9.13
C THR A 52 3.13 -2.40 -8.09
N LEU A 53 1.89 -2.05 -8.38
CA LEU A 53 0.74 -2.36 -7.54
C LEU A 53 -0.04 -3.52 -8.14
N VAL A 54 -0.20 -4.58 -7.37
CA VAL A 54 -0.91 -5.80 -7.78
C VAL A 54 -2.15 -5.96 -6.93
N SER A 55 -3.32 -5.97 -7.56
CA SER A 55 -4.54 -6.41 -6.91
C SER A 55 -4.64 -7.92 -7.02
N ARG A 56 -4.71 -8.62 -5.88
CA ARG A 56 -4.97 -10.07 -5.83
C ARG A 56 -6.08 -10.41 -4.83
N ARG A 57 -6.57 -11.63 -4.89
CA ARG A 57 -7.50 -12.16 -3.89
C ARG A 57 -6.81 -12.22 -2.52
N VAL A 58 -7.56 -11.96 -1.46
CA VAL A 58 -7.07 -12.24 -0.10
C VAL A 58 -6.83 -13.74 0.07
N GLU A 59 -5.73 -14.10 0.70
CA GLU A 59 -5.35 -15.47 1.01
C GLU A 59 -5.43 -15.74 2.52
N ASN A 60 -5.51 -17.01 2.90
CA ASN A 60 -5.54 -17.40 4.32
C ASN A 60 -4.29 -16.90 5.08
N ALA A 61 -3.13 -16.90 4.41
CA ALA A 61 -1.90 -16.37 5.00
C ALA A 61 -2.01 -14.88 5.35
N ASP A 62 -2.67 -14.07 4.52
CA ASP A 62 -2.87 -12.65 4.80
C ASP A 62 -3.74 -12.44 6.04
N MET A 63 -4.80 -13.24 6.19
CA MET A 63 -5.70 -13.17 7.34
C MET A 63 -5.00 -13.57 8.63
N ILE A 64 -4.18 -14.63 8.59
CA ILE A 64 -3.37 -15.06 9.73
C ILE A 64 -2.39 -13.96 10.13
N ALA A 65 -1.62 -13.43 9.17
CA ALA A 65 -0.65 -12.38 9.42
C ALA A 65 -1.30 -11.11 10.01
N ALA A 66 -2.47 -10.70 9.49
CA ALA A 66 -3.20 -9.55 9.99
C ALA A 66 -3.69 -9.75 11.43
N ARG A 67 -4.26 -10.92 11.75
CA ARG A 67 -4.71 -11.26 13.11
C ARG A 67 -3.55 -11.31 14.10
N GLU A 68 -2.42 -11.88 13.70
CA GLU A 68 -1.22 -11.91 14.54
C GLU A 68 -0.64 -10.51 14.78
N ALA A 69 -0.59 -9.68 13.74
CA ALA A 69 -0.11 -8.30 13.88
C ALA A 69 -1.04 -7.45 14.74
N GLU A 70 -2.35 -7.68 14.68
CA GLU A 70 -3.34 -7.08 15.57
C GLU A 70 -3.15 -7.56 17.02
N ALA A 71 -2.94 -8.86 17.25
CA ALA A 71 -2.66 -9.41 18.59
C ALA A 71 -1.38 -8.85 19.21
N ARG A 72 -0.38 -8.48 18.39
CA ARG A 72 0.83 -7.77 18.81
C ARG A 72 0.63 -6.27 19.08
N GLY A 73 -0.57 -5.74 18.86
CA GLY A 73 -0.90 -4.32 19.05
C GLY A 73 -0.46 -3.41 17.89
N ASN A 74 0.01 -3.96 16.77
CA ASN A 74 0.65 -3.19 15.71
C ASN A 74 -0.33 -2.57 14.71
N VAL A 75 -1.50 -3.20 14.51
CA VAL A 75 -2.50 -2.80 13.49
C VAL A 75 -3.92 -3.15 13.96
N PRO A 76 -4.58 -2.33 14.80
CA PRO A 76 -5.92 -2.65 15.30
C PRO A 76 -6.97 -2.69 14.18
N GLY A 77 -7.91 -3.63 14.26
CA GLY A 77 -9.02 -3.84 13.33
C GLY A 77 -8.64 -4.51 12.00
N MET A 78 -7.40 -4.98 11.86
CA MET A 78 -6.87 -5.44 10.57
C MET A 78 -7.22 -6.88 10.25
N GLY A 79 -7.43 -7.74 11.25
CA GLY A 79 -8.01 -9.07 11.06
C GLY A 79 -9.43 -8.98 10.50
N ALA A 80 -10.27 -8.13 11.10
CA ALA A 80 -11.65 -7.92 10.63
C ALA A 80 -11.69 -7.28 9.23
N LEU A 81 -10.78 -6.37 8.92
CA LEU A 81 -10.67 -5.77 7.58
C LEU A 81 -10.26 -6.80 6.52
N ALA A 82 -9.31 -7.68 6.83
CA ALA A 82 -8.87 -8.74 5.93
C ALA A 82 -10.02 -9.72 5.59
N GLU A 83 -10.89 -10.01 6.56
CA GLU A 83 -12.07 -10.85 6.35
C GLU A 83 -13.15 -10.16 5.50
N ALA A 84 -13.35 -8.86 5.71
CA ALA A 84 -14.34 -8.08 4.95
C ALA A 84 -13.92 -7.79 3.50
N CYS A 85 -12.61 -7.77 3.23
CA CYS A 85 -12.07 -7.42 1.92
C CYS A 85 -11.78 -8.68 1.08
N ALA A 86 -12.53 -8.86 -0.02
CA ALA A 86 -12.29 -9.96 -0.97
C ALA A 86 -10.93 -9.87 -1.70
N ARG A 87 -10.27 -8.70 -1.65
CA ARG A 87 -9.02 -8.42 -2.37
C ARG A 87 -8.08 -7.58 -1.52
N VAL A 88 -6.79 -7.81 -1.73
CA VAL A 88 -5.70 -7.02 -1.16
C VAL A 88 -4.91 -6.35 -2.26
N TRP A 89 -4.26 -5.24 -1.92
CA TRP A 89 -3.34 -4.54 -2.82
C TRP A 89 -1.92 -4.80 -2.37
N GLU A 90 -1.16 -5.54 -3.17
CA GLU A 90 0.24 -5.83 -2.91
C GLU A 90 1.11 -4.80 -3.62
N LEU A 91 1.92 -4.09 -2.84
CA LEU A 91 2.92 -3.17 -3.37
C LEU A 91 4.21 -3.93 -3.59
N ARG A 92 4.78 -3.82 -4.78
CA ARG A 92 6.09 -4.37 -5.14
C ARG A 92 7.04 -3.21 -5.44
N GLU A 93 8.19 -3.27 -4.81
CA GLU A 93 9.23 -2.24 -4.85
C GLU A 93 10.07 -2.29 -6.12
N PRO A 94 10.69 -1.17 -6.52
CA PRO A 94 12.06 -1.20 -7.03
C PRO A 94 13.03 -1.29 -5.85
N ALA A 95 14.16 -1.96 -6.03
CA ALA A 95 15.08 -2.38 -4.95
C ALA A 95 15.66 -1.27 -4.03
N ASP A 96 15.41 0.01 -4.30
CA ASP A 96 16.12 1.15 -3.67
C ASP A 96 15.20 2.26 -3.11
N ALA A 97 13.90 2.00 -2.93
CA ALA A 97 13.00 3.01 -2.37
C ALA A 97 13.20 3.18 -0.85
N PRO A 98 13.30 4.41 -0.31
CA PRO A 98 13.33 4.62 1.14
C PRO A 98 12.06 4.08 1.81
N ALA A 99 12.21 3.30 2.89
CA ALA A 99 11.09 2.65 3.60
C ALA A 99 9.97 3.62 4.00
N ALA A 100 10.33 4.84 4.39
CA ALA A 100 9.36 5.91 4.67
C ALA A 100 8.41 6.18 3.49
N ASN A 101 8.94 6.25 2.27
CA ASN A 101 8.16 6.50 1.06
C ASN A 101 7.25 5.32 0.72
N VAL A 102 7.72 4.09 0.96
CA VAL A 102 6.96 2.85 0.76
C VAL A 102 5.72 2.85 1.64
N PHE A 103 5.89 3.13 2.94
CA PHE A 103 4.76 3.19 3.88
C PHE A 103 3.85 4.39 3.63
N LEU A 104 4.40 5.54 3.20
CA LEU A 104 3.59 6.70 2.81
C LEU A 104 2.68 6.39 1.60
N LEU A 105 3.24 5.70 0.59
CA LEU A 105 2.46 5.22 -0.55
C LEU A 105 1.40 4.19 -0.12
N CYS A 106 1.73 3.27 0.79
CA CYS A 106 0.74 2.34 1.35
C CYS A 106 -0.43 3.09 2.03
N ALA A 107 -0.14 4.15 2.78
CA ALA A 107 -1.16 4.97 3.44
C ALA A 107 -2.05 5.71 2.43
N LEU A 108 -1.45 6.31 1.39
CA LEU A 108 -2.17 6.95 0.30
C LEU A 108 -3.10 5.95 -0.41
N LEU A 109 -2.57 4.78 -0.79
CA LEU A 109 -3.33 3.72 -1.46
C LEU A 109 -4.48 3.22 -0.58
N ALA A 110 -4.22 2.92 0.69
CA ALA A 110 -5.26 2.51 1.64
C ALA A 110 -6.36 3.58 1.82
N SER A 111 -6.02 4.87 1.70
CA SER A 111 -6.98 5.97 1.88
C SER A 111 -7.99 6.11 0.74
N VAL A 112 -7.65 5.61 -0.46
CA VAL A 112 -8.50 5.72 -1.66
C VAL A 112 -9.04 4.37 -2.11
N ALA A 113 -8.33 3.27 -1.84
CA ALA A 113 -8.67 1.95 -2.34
C ALA A 113 -9.71 1.19 -1.50
N LEU A 114 -10.13 1.73 -0.34
CA LEU A 114 -11.07 1.11 0.61
C LEU A 114 -10.70 -0.34 1.03
N GLY A 115 -9.44 -0.74 0.90
CA GLY A 115 -8.96 -2.07 1.22
C GLY A 115 -7.53 -2.06 1.73
N PRO A 116 -7.11 -3.12 2.42
CA PRO A 116 -5.79 -3.21 3.02
C PRO A 116 -4.69 -3.32 1.96
N VAL A 117 -3.54 -2.73 2.27
CA VAL A 117 -2.33 -2.78 1.44
C VAL A 117 -1.29 -3.69 2.09
N LEU A 118 -0.73 -4.62 1.34
CA LEU A 118 0.42 -5.42 1.76
C LEU A 118 1.69 -4.73 1.26
N PRO A 119 2.58 -4.26 2.17
CA PRO A 119 3.87 -3.68 1.81
C PRO A 119 4.82 -4.73 1.18
N PRO A 120 5.88 -4.28 0.48
CA PRO A 120 6.86 -5.15 -0.17
C PRO A 120 7.62 -6.08 0.78
N ASP A 121 7.77 -5.69 2.05
CA ASP A 121 8.40 -6.51 3.09
C ASP A 121 7.50 -7.64 3.61
N HIS A 122 6.25 -7.72 3.13
CA HIS A 122 5.24 -8.69 3.54
C HIS A 122 4.99 -8.73 5.06
N SER A 123 5.31 -7.66 5.78
CA SER A 123 5.27 -7.64 7.26
C SER A 123 3.87 -7.84 7.83
N THR A 124 2.85 -7.19 7.24
CA THR A 124 1.41 -7.37 7.54
C THR A 124 0.58 -6.49 6.61
N LEU A 125 -0.72 -6.78 6.49
CA LEU A 125 -1.69 -5.86 5.92
C LEU A 125 -1.75 -4.53 6.70
N LEU A 126 -1.86 -3.43 5.96
CA LEU A 126 -1.89 -2.06 6.48
C LEU A 126 -3.17 -1.34 6.04
N GLY A 127 -3.86 -0.74 7.01
CA GLY A 127 -4.79 0.37 6.78
C GLY A 127 -4.08 1.72 6.83
N VAL A 128 -4.82 2.81 6.61
CA VAL A 128 -4.25 4.18 6.56
C VAL A 128 -3.43 4.52 7.80
N ARG A 129 -3.98 4.29 9.00
CA ARG A 129 -3.30 4.62 10.26
C ARG A 129 -2.00 3.82 10.43
N GLY A 130 -2.08 2.50 10.31
CA GLY A 130 -0.90 1.63 10.47
C GLY A 130 0.21 1.88 9.45
N ALA A 131 -0.13 2.37 8.25
CA ALA A 131 0.84 2.80 7.26
C ALA A 131 1.47 4.17 7.60
N ARG A 132 0.70 5.15 8.09
CA ARG A 132 1.24 6.46 8.51
C ARG A 132 2.17 6.34 9.72
N ASP A 133 1.81 5.50 10.69
CA ASP A 133 2.61 5.29 11.89
C ASP A 133 3.99 4.71 11.52
N ARG A 134 4.04 3.69 10.64
CA ARG A 134 5.29 3.13 10.10
C ARG A 134 6.09 4.10 9.26
N ALA A 135 5.44 4.93 8.43
CA ALA A 135 6.13 5.95 7.66
C ALA A 135 6.87 6.95 8.59
N THR A 136 6.19 7.38 9.66
CA THR A 136 6.75 8.29 10.66
C THR A 136 7.92 7.65 11.42
N GLU A 137 7.81 6.38 11.78
CA GLU A 137 8.89 5.63 12.44
C GLU A 137 10.12 5.50 11.52
N ALA A 138 9.92 5.10 10.26
CA ALA A 138 10.99 4.98 9.28
C ALA A 138 11.73 6.30 9.01
N GLU A 139 11.00 7.43 8.97
CA GLU A 139 11.63 8.76 8.84
C GLU A 139 12.51 9.11 10.04
N ARG A 140 12.11 8.72 11.26
CA ARG A 140 12.91 8.98 12.47
C ARG A 140 14.20 8.17 12.48
N THR A 141 14.13 6.88 12.12
CA THR A 141 15.30 6.01 12.04
C THR A 141 16.31 6.49 10.99
N TYR A 142 15.85 7.05 9.87
CA TYR A 142 16.76 7.58 8.84
C TYR A 142 17.48 8.88 9.24
N ARG A 143 16.90 9.66 10.16
CA ARG A 143 17.45 10.96 10.60
C ARG A 143 18.32 10.89 11.86
N GLY A 144 18.32 9.77 12.57
CA GLY A 144 19.12 9.53 13.77
C GLY A 144 20.42 8.83 13.45
#